data_AF-A0A2V6WYK6-F1
#
_entry.id   AF-A0A2V6WYK6-F1
#
_cell.length_a   1.000
_cell.length_b   1.000
_cell.length_c   1.000
_cell.angle_alpha   90.00
_cell.angle_beta   90.00
_cell.angle_gamma   90.00
#
_symmetry.space_group_name_H-M   'P 1'
#
loop_
_entity.id
_entity.type
_entity.pdbx_description
1 polymer ?
#
loop_
_entity_poly.entity_id
_entity_poly.type
_entity_poly.pdbx_seq_one_letter_code
_entity_poly.pdbx_strand_id
1 'polypeptide(L)' 'TYLVPPSLLFIPLFAMMSALSLVDTHQGLILAYLGFTVPFCTWLLMGYFRSVPLELEEAALVDGCTRL' A
#
# COMPACT_ATOMS: atom_id res chain seq x y z
N THR A 1 18.63 -2.02 -7.81
CA THR A 1 17.93 -2.77 -8.87
C THR A 1 16.98 -3.73 -8.20
N TYR A 2 15.66 -3.58 -8.38
CA TYR A 2 14.71 -4.58 -7.89
C TYR A 2 15.11 -5.95 -8.47
N LEU A 3 15.35 -6.94 -7.60
CA LEU A 3 15.92 -8.24 -7.94
C LEU A 3 15.00 -9.11 -8.83
N VAL A 4 13.75 -8.68 -9.05
CA VAL A 4 12.77 -9.39 -9.88
C VAL A 4 12.07 -8.38 -10.78
N PRO A 5 12.16 -8.54 -12.12
CA PRO A 5 11.33 -7.80 -13.07
C PRO A 5 9.84 -7.87 -12.67
N PRO A 6 9.12 -6.74 -12.54
CA PRO A 6 7.69 -6.73 -12.20
C PRO A 6 6.85 -7.57 -13.17
N SER A 7 7.29 -7.68 -14.43
CA SER A 7 6.66 -8.51 -15.44
C SER A 7 6.62 -10.00 -15.08
N LEU A 8 7.58 -10.51 -14.28
CA LEU A 8 7.59 -11.90 -13.82
C LEU A 8 6.48 -12.19 -12.81
N LEU A 9 5.91 -11.17 -12.16
CA LEU A 9 4.83 -11.34 -11.18
C LEU A 9 3.47 -11.57 -11.85
N PHE A 10 3.32 -11.30 -13.15
CA PHE A 10 2.05 -11.51 -13.84
C PHE A 10 1.63 -12.97 -13.96
N ILE A 11 2.58 -13.89 -14.18
CA ILE A 11 2.30 -15.33 -14.28
C ILE A 11 1.74 -15.89 -12.96
N PRO A 12 2.41 -15.75 -11.80
CA PRO A 12 1.88 -16.25 -10.54
C PRO A 12 0.60 -15.52 -10.11
N LEU A 13 0.49 -14.21 -10.38
CA LEU A 13 -0.74 -13.46 -10.12
C LEU A 13 -1.91 -14.02 -10.92
N PHE A 14 -1.75 -14.21 -12.23
CA PHE A 14 -2.78 -14.79 -13.09
C PHE A 14 -3.18 -16.21 -12.65
N ALA A 15 -2.21 -17.03 -12.26
CA ALA A 15 -2.48 -18.37 -11.73
C ALA A 15 -3.32 -18.32 -10.45
N MET A 16 -3.03 -17.40 -9.53
CA MET A 16 -3.80 -17.17 -8.31
C MET A 16 -5.22 -16.69 -8.62
N MET A 17 -5.38 -15.70 -9.51
CA MET A 17 -6.69 -15.20 -9.91
C MET A 17 -7.55 -16.28 -10.59
N SER A 18 -6.92 -17.15 -11.38
CA SER A 18 -7.57 -18.29 -12.03
C SER A 18 -8.06 -19.31 -11.00
N ALA A 19 -7.22 -19.65 -10.02
CA ALA A 19 -7.60 -20.57 -8.93
C ALA A 19 -8.76 -20.03 -8.09
N LEU A 20 -8.87 -18.71 -7.97
CA LEU A 20 -9.95 -18.03 -7.24
C LEU A 20 -11.18 -17.73 -8.12
N SER A 21 -11.19 -18.08 -9.41
CA SER A 21 -12.25 -17.73 -10.38
C SER A 21 -12.52 -16.22 -10.51
N LEU A 22 -11.49 -15.40 -10.30
CA LEU A 22 -11.56 -13.94 -10.35
C LEU A 22 -11.01 -13.34 -11.65
N VAL A 23 -10.62 -14.20 -12.61
CA VAL A 23 -10.20 -13.77 -13.95
C VAL A 23 -11.36 -13.08 -14.65
N ASP A 24 -11.07 -11.97 -15.32
CA ASP A 24 -12.06 -11.15 -16.05
C ASP A 24 -13.20 -10.61 -15.19
N THR A 25 -12.97 -10.46 -13.88
CA THR A 25 -13.94 -9.85 -12.96
C THR A 25 -13.45 -8.49 -12.47
N HIS A 26 -14.39 -7.59 -12.17
CA HIS A 26 -14.07 -6.30 -11.57
C HIS A 26 -13.38 -6.45 -10.20
N GLN A 27 -13.82 -7.42 -9.39
CA GLN A 27 -13.19 -7.75 -8.11
C GLN A 27 -11.75 -8.22 -8.28
N GLY A 28 -11.49 -9.02 -9.32
CA GLY A 28 -10.14 -9.46 -9.63
C GLY A 28 -9.21 -8.32 -10.00
N LEU A 29 -9.70 -7.35 -10.78
CA LEU A 29 -8.96 -6.13 -11.06
C LEU A 29 -8.66 -5.34 -9.78
N ILE A 30 -9.65 -5.13 -8.89
CA ILE A 30 -9.44 -4.44 -7.62
C ILE A 30 -8.28 -5.08 -6.84
N LEU A 31 -8.29 -6.40 -6.67
CA LEU A 31 -7.24 -7.12 -5.92
C LEU A 31 -5.86 -7.01 -6.58
N ALA A 32 -5.79 -7.13 -7.91
CA ALA A 32 -4.54 -6.99 -8.65
C ALA A 32 -3.93 -5.60 -8.46
N TYR A 33 -4.75 -4.53 -8.50
CA TYR A 33 -4.30 -3.16 -8.27
C TYR A 33 -3.85 -2.96 -6.82
N LEU A 34 -4.59 -3.48 -5.83
CA LEU A 34 -4.20 -3.37 -4.42
C LEU A 34 -2.81 -3.96 -4.15
N GLY A 35 -2.47 -5.09 -4.78
CA GLY A 35 -1.18 -5.75 -4.60
C GLY A 35 0.05 -4.89 -4.91
N PHE A 36 -0.08 -3.92 -5.81
CA PHE A 36 1.03 -3.02 -6.18
C PHE A 36 0.84 -1.60 -5.64
N THR A 37 -0.39 -1.07 -5.69
CA THR A 37 -0.68 0.32 -5.33
C THR A 37 -0.61 0.52 -3.82
N VAL A 38 -1.07 -0.44 -3.00
CA VAL A 38 -1.05 -0.28 -1.54
C VAL A 38 0.39 -0.17 -1.01
N PRO A 39 1.33 -1.09 -1.31
CA PRO A 39 2.71 -0.96 -0.83
C PRO A 39 3.37 0.36 -1.25
N PHE A 40 3.11 0.80 -2.50
CA PHE A 40 3.63 2.06 -3.01
C PHE A 40 3.07 3.27 -2.26
N CYS A 41 1.74 3.36 -2.11
CA CYS A 41 1.09 4.44 -1.37
C CYS A 41 1.51 4.45 0.11
N THR A 42 1.63 3.29 0.76
CA THR A 42 2.13 3.18 2.13
C THR A 42 3.56 3.69 2.23
N TRP A 43 4.45 3.29 1.32
CA TRP A 43 5.83 3.80 1.30
C TRP A 43 5.89 5.31 1.12
N LEU A 44 5.10 5.85 0.19
CA LEU A 44 5.00 7.29 -0.06
C LEU A 44 4.51 8.04 1.18
N LEU A 45 3.42 7.59 1.79
CA LEU A 45 2.83 8.20 2.99
C LEU A 45 3.76 8.11 4.19
N MET A 46 4.46 7.00 4.38
CA MET A 46 5.49 6.88 5.42
C MET A 46 6.59 7.93 5.24
N GLY A 47 7.04 8.17 4.00
CA GLY A 47 8.01 9.22 3.69
C GLY A 47 7.49 10.61 4.07
N TYR A 48 6.23 10.90 3.77
CA TYR A 48 5.58 12.15 4.13
C TYR A 48 5.44 12.31 5.66
N PHE A 49 4.86 11.35 6.36
CA PHE A 49 4.66 11.44 7.81
C PHE A 49 5.97 11.56 8.59
N ARG A 50 7.05 10.91 8.13
CA ARG A 50 8.38 11.06 8.73
C ARG A 50 8.98 12.47 8.60
N SER A 51 8.48 13.28 7.67
CA SER A 51 8.92 14.67 7.52
C SER A 51 8.21 15.63 8.48
N VAL A 52 7.11 15.19 9.13
CA VAL A 52 6.39 16.01 10.10
C VAL A 52 7.18 16.05 11.42
N PRO A 53 7.50 17.25 11.95
CA PRO A 53 8.23 17.38 13.21
C PRO A 53 7.45 16.81 14.40
N LEU A 54 8.14 16.14 15.32
CA LEU A 54 7.54 15.53 16.51
C LEU A 54 6.97 16.59 17.47
N GLU A 55 7.56 17.77 17.48
CA GLU A 55 7.19 18.89 18.37
C GLU A 55 5.75 19.37 18.10
N LEU A 56 5.23 19.19 16.88
CA LEU A 56 3.84 19.50 16.57
C LEU A 56 2.88 18.54 17.28
N GLU A 57 3.24 17.27 17.40
CA GLU A 57 2.46 16.30 18.15
C GLU A 57 2.52 16.61 19.66
N GLU A 58 3.68 16.99 20.17
CA GLU A 58 3.84 17.39 21.58
C GLU A 58 3.03 18.64 21.93
N ALA A 59 3.02 19.66 21.06
CA ALA A 59 2.20 20.85 21.23
C ALA A 59 0.70 20.51 21.29
N ALA A 60 0.23 19.63 20.39
CA ALA A 60 -1.15 19.18 20.39
C ALA A 60 -1.54 18.47 21.70
N LEU A 61 -0.63 17.69 22.28
CA LEU A 61 -0.84 17.03 23.58
C LEU A 61 -0.94 18.04 24.73
N VAL A 62 -0.17 19.13 24.71
CA VAL A 62 -0.26 20.22 25.70
C VAL A 62 -1.61 20.94 25.59
N ASP A 63 -2.14 21.10 24.37
CA ASP A 63 -3.46 21.71 24.11
C ASP A 63 -4.64 20.79 24.49
N GLY A 64 -4.37 19.57 24.95
CA GLY A 64 -5.38 18.62 25.42
C GLY A 64 -5.89 17.64 24.34
N CYS A 65 -5.27 17.59 23.17
CA CYS A 65 -5.57 16.56 22.16
C CYS A 65 -5.03 15.19 22.60
N THR A 66 -5.63 14.12 22.08
CA THR A 66 -5.21 12.72 22.32
C THR A 66 -4.70 12.06 21.05
N ARG A 67 -3.94 10.95 21.17
CA ARG A 67 -3.37 10.19 20.04
C ARG A 67 -4.38 9.25 19.32
N LEU A 68 -5.68 9.46 19.48
CA LEU A 68 -6.76 8.58 19.02
C LEU A 68 -7.69 9.29 18.05
#